data_AF-A0A813GVA9-F1
#
_entry.id   AF-A0A813GVA9-F1
#
_cell.length_a   1.000
_cell.length_b   1.000
_cell.length_c   1.000
_cell.angle_alpha   90.00
_cell.angle_beta   90.00
_cell.angle_gamma   90.00
#
_symmetry.space_group_name_H-M   'P 1'
#
loop_
_entity.id
_entity.type
_entity.pdbx_description
1 polymer ?
#
loop_
_entity_poly.entity_id
_entity_poly.type
_entity_poly.pdbx_seq_one_letter_code
_entity_poly.pdbx_strand_id
1 'polypeptide(L)'
;MQRPETSSSSLLSMAEAVESPGGCSNSEVILAQAKACQEEATASVVGTFPTTTAITAANNSPELGDLVRLGPKNLPEHRGRSAIVTGVSASHCTVAVLGDSLRIVVGECWPNFGDLSIENCLGRLGSKVLISGLTGSRTQWSNGLRGTVVAHPKEGHPCFIQKPGAAADSGPVLTFCVKLDRPPSKRPGQVLMELRFLRDDNSNNNNNNNNNHNKAQEEEVNAGGKS
;
A
#
# COMPACT_ATOMS: atom_id res chain seq x y z
N MET A 1 -27.81 -14.50 -50.61
CA MET A 1 -28.32 -14.34 -49.23
C MET A 1 -27.97 -12.94 -48.76
N GLN A 2 -28.88 -11.99 -48.98
CA GLN A 2 -28.79 -10.60 -48.48
C GLN A 2 -29.03 -10.57 -46.96
N ARG A 3 -28.23 -9.78 -46.24
CA ARG A 3 -28.52 -9.37 -44.86
C ARG A 3 -29.17 -7.98 -44.88
N PRO A 4 -30.21 -7.73 -44.06
CA PRO A 4 -30.83 -6.42 -43.97
C PRO A 4 -30.02 -5.47 -43.07
N GLU A 5 -29.85 -4.25 -43.56
CA GLU A 5 -29.44 -3.06 -42.82
C GLU A 5 -30.52 -2.70 -41.79
N THR A 6 -30.14 -2.40 -40.55
CA THR A 6 -31.02 -1.71 -39.59
C THR A 6 -30.46 -0.34 -39.30
N SER A 7 -31.19 0.65 -39.83
CA SER A 7 -31.09 2.08 -39.56
C SER A 7 -32.03 2.44 -38.41
N SER A 8 -31.90 3.68 -37.91
CA SER A 8 -32.82 4.40 -37.01
C SER A 8 -32.77 4.04 -35.51
N SER A 9 -32.84 4.95 -34.53
CA SER A 9 -33.09 6.39 -34.50
C SER A 9 -32.68 6.97 -33.14
N SER A 10 -32.31 8.25 -33.16
CA SER A 10 -32.48 9.34 -32.18
C SER A 10 -33.31 9.09 -30.90
N LEU A 11 -32.91 9.71 -29.78
CA LEU A 11 -33.63 10.86 -29.18
C LEU A 11 -33.01 11.38 -27.87
N LEU A 12 -33.11 12.71 -27.71
CA LEU A 12 -32.79 13.55 -26.55
C LEU A 12 -33.64 13.24 -25.29
N SER A 13 -33.10 13.56 -24.10
CA SER A 13 -33.73 14.33 -23.00
C SER A 13 -32.64 14.62 -21.94
N MET A 14 -32.26 15.84 -21.54
CA MET A 14 -32.95 16.95 -20.86
C MET A 14 -33.51 16.62 -19.46
N ALA A 15 -33.24 17.55 -18.53
CA ALA A 15 -33.63 17.69 -17.11
C ALA A 15 -32.59 17.13 -16.09
N GLU A 16 -32.29 17.76 -14.95
CA GLU A 16 -32.79 18.98 -14.30
C GLU A 16 -31.78 19.42 -13.24
N ALA A 17 -31.60 20.72 -13.07
CA ALA A 17 -30.84 21.31 -11.97
C ALA A 17 -31.76 21.43 -10.74
N VAL A 18 -31.32 20.93 -9.58
CA VAL A 18 -31.92 21.26 -8.28
C VAL A 18 -30.90 22.06 -7.48
N GLU A 19 -31.13 23.36 -7.44
CA GLU A 19 -30.61 24.24 -6.40
C GLU A 19 -31.44 24.03 -5.13
N SER A 20 -30.78 23.91 -3.98
CA SER A 20 -31.45 23.98 -2.67
C SER A 20 -30.68 24.95 -1.76
N PRO A 21 -31.28 26.11 -1.41
CA PRO A 21 -30.76 27.01 -0.41
C PRO A 21 -31.38 26.68 0.95
N GLY A 22 -30.57 26.52 1.98
CA GLY A 22 -31.07 26.27 3.33
C GLY A 22 -29.99 26.49 4.37
N GLY A 23 -29.80 27.74 4.77
CA GLY A 23 -28.99 28.08 5.94
C GLY A 23 -29.70 27.76 7.25
N CYS A 24 -28.91 27.49 8.28
CA CYS A 24 -29.27 27.72 9.68
C CYS A 24 -27.99 28.14 10.42
N SER A 25 -27.99 29.37 10.93
CA SER A 25 -27.00 29.91 11.85
C SER A 25 -27.42 29.68 13.30
N ASN A 26 -26.42 29.76 14.19
CA ASN A 26 -26.49 29.86 15.66
C ASN A 26 -26.75 28.50 16.35
N SER A 27 -26.10 28.12 17.45
CA SER A 27 -25.63 28.93 18.58
C SER A 27 -24.59 28.19 19.43
N GLU A 28 -23.84 29.02 20.12
CA GLU A 28 -22.86 28.88 21.20
C GLU A 28 -23.27 28.00 22.42
N VAL A 29 -22.27 27.79 23.31
CA VAL A 29 -22.32 27.27 24.70
C VAL A 29 -22.45 25.73 24.78
N ILE A 30 -21.52 24.94 25.36
CA ILE A 30 -21.17 24.90 26.78
C ILE A 30 -19.74 24.39 27.04
N LEU A 31 -19.06 25.14 27.90
CA LEU A 31 -17.84 24.85 28.65
C LEU A 31 -18.11 23.82 29.76
N ALA A 32 -17.40 22.69 29.79
CA ALA A 32 -17.29 21.89 31.01
C ALA A 32 -15.98 21.11 31.07
N GLN A 33 -15.33 21.25 32.21
CA GLN A 33 -13.99 20.80 32.57
C GLN A 33 -14.14 19.73 33.66
N ALA A 34 -13.52 18.56 33.48
CA ALA A 34 -13.24 17.57 34.54
C ALA A 34 -12.05 16.73 34.04
N LYS A 35 -10.83 16.90 34.54
CA LYS A 35 -10.27 16.54 35.86
C LYS A 35 -10.17 15.02 36.08
N ALA A 36 -8.94 14.54 35.90
CA ALA A 36 -8.24 13.44 36.58
C ALA A 36 -8.96 12.11 36.88
N CYS A 37 -8.48 11.04 36.25
CA CYS A 37 -8.33 9.72 36.88
C CYS A 37 -6.99 9.11 36.40
N GLN A 38 -5.97 9.19 37.27
CA GLN A 38 -4.93 8.18 37.36
C GLN A 38 -5.43 7.13 38.34
N GLU A 39 -5.40 5.84 37.99
CA GLU A 39 -4.85 4.80 38.86
C GLU A 39 -4.58 3.52 38.07
N GLU A 40 -3.68 2.73 38.64
CA GLU A 40 -2.89 1.64 38.09
C GLU A 40 -3.70 0.40 37.69
N ALA A 41 -3.20 -0.32 36.67
CA ALA A 41 -3.30 -1.78 36.64
C ALA A 41 -2.12 -2.36 35.85
N THR A 42 -1.14 -2.80 36.62
CA THR A 42 -0.06 -3.70 36.24
C THR A 42 -0.59 -5.05 35.76
N ALA A 43 -0.20 -5.47 34.55
CA ALA A 43 -0.11 -6.89 34.21
C ALA A 43 0.94 -7.10 33.11
N SER A 44 2.07 -7.67 33.54
CA SER A 44 3.19 -8.10 32.74
C SER A 44 2.81 -9.30 31.89
N VAL A 45 2.89 -9.17 30.56
CA VAL A 45 3.04 -10.31 29.65
C VAL A 45 4.23 -10.00 28.74
N VAL A 46 5.36 -10.62 29.06
CA VAL A 46 6.60 -10.58 28.28
C VAL A 46 6.38 -11.44 27.04
N GLY A 47 5.77 -10.84 26.01
CA GLY A 47 5.82 -11.33 24.65
C GLY A 47 6.89 -10.55 23.90
N THR A 48 8.07 -11.12 23.76
CA THR A 48 9.17 -10.52 22.98
C THR A 48 8.77 -10.54 21.50
N PHE A 49 8.03 -9.52 21.05
CA PHE A 49 7.81 -9.31 19.62
C PHE A 49 9.14 -8.88 19.00
N PRO A 50 9.54 -9.44 17.84
CA PRO A 50 10.72 -8.98 17.15
C PRO A 50 10.49 -7.52 16.74
N THR A 51 11.15 -6.61 17.44
CA THR A 51 11.25 -5.20 17.09
C THR A 51 11.83 -5.12 15.69
N THR A 52 10.95 -4.93 14.71
CA THR A 52 11.32 -4.67 13.32
C THR A 52 12.20 -3.41 13.35
N THR A 53 13.43 -3.56 12.89
CA THR A 53 14.48 -2.55 12.95
C THR A 53 13.96 -1.25 12.34
N ALA A 54 13.69 -0.26 13.19
CA ALA A 54 13.27 1.07 12.77
C ALA A 54 14.40 1.69 11.97
N ILE A 55 14.25 1.70 10.64
CA ILE A 55 15.16 2.37 9.72
C ILE A 55 15.17 3.85 10.13
N THR A 56 16.37 4.34 10.46
CA THR A 56 16.61 5.68 11.01
C THR A 56 15.96 6.75 10.13
N ALA A 57 14.89 7.35 10.66
CA ALA A 57 14.12 8.39 10.02
C ALA A 57 14.92 9.70 9.97
N ALA A 58 15.58 9.96 8.84
CA ALA A 58 15.61 11.34 8.34
C ALA A 58 14.15 11.84 8.32
N ASN A 59 13.90 13.12 8.61
CA ASN A 59 12.58 13.75 8.75
C ASN A 59 11.64 13.48 7.56
N ASN A 60 11.08 12.27 7.48
CA ASN A 60 10.28 11.82 6.37
C ASN A 60 8.84 12.10 6.76
N SER A 61 8.37 13.28 6.40
CA SER A 61 6.94 13.52 6.34
C SER A 61 6.28 12.44 5.47
N PRO A 62 5.08 11.95 5.83
CA PRO A 62 4.35 11.01 5.00
C PRO A 62 4.11 11.58 3.60
N GLU A 63 4.30 10.76 2.58
CA GLU A 63 4.08 11.10 1.18
C GLU A 63 3.05 10.17 0.55
N LEU A 64 2.43 10.62 -0.56
CA LEU A 64 1.52 9.79 -1.34
C LEU A 64 2.18 8.47 -1.74
N GLY A 65 1.48 7.36 -1.49
CA GLY A 65 1.99 6.02 -1.76
C GLY A 65 2.83 5.41 -0.64
N ASP A 66 3.03 6.09 0.50
CA ASP A 66 3.62 5.47 1.69
C ASP A 66 2.69 4.44 2.32
N LEU A 67 3.25 3.27 2.63
CA LEU A 67 2.62 2.31 3.52
C LEU A 67 2.94 2.71 4.95
N VAL A 68 1.89 2.97 5.73
CA VAL A 68 1.99 3.41 7.12
C VAL A 68 1.26 2.43 8.04
N ARG A 69 1.68 2.37 9.30
CA ARG A 69 0.93 1.72 10.38
C ARG A 69 0.26 2.78 11.25
N LEU A 70 -1.02 2.58 11.52
CA LEU A 70 -1.82 3.50 12.31
C LEU A 70 -1.56 3.33 13.81
N GLY A 71 -1.38 4.46 14.50
CA GLY A 71 -1.11 4.54 15.92
C GLY A 71 -2.35 4.35 16.81
N PRO A 72 -2.17 4.40 18.15
CA PRO A 72 -3.24 4.12 19.11
C PRO A 72 -4.29 5.22 19.25
N LYS A 73 -4.05 6.45 18.77
CA LYS A 73 -5.04 7.55 18.87
C LYS A 73 -6.07 7.52 17.73
N ASN A 74 -5.90 6.65 16.74
CA ASN A 74 -6.87 6.39 15.67
C ASN A 74 -8.14 5.68 16.21
N LEU A 75 -9.16 5.58 15.35
CA LEU A 75 -10.40 4.84 15.63
C LEU A 75 -10.09 3.38 16.03
N PRO A 76 -10.76 2.80 17.04
CA PRO A 76 -10.48 1.45 17.55
C PRO A 76 -10.38 0.38 16.46
N GLU A 77 -11.23 0.43 15.44
CA GLU A 77 -11.27 -0.49 14.28
C GLU A 77 -10.08 -0.35 13.31
N HIS A 78 -9.28 0.71 13.44
CA HIS A 78 -8.15 1.03 12.56
C HIS A 78 -6.81 1.00 13.29
N ARG A 79 -6.79 0.98 14.62
CA ARG A 79 -5.55 0.96 15.44
C ARG A 79 -4.67 -0.23 15.05
N GLY A 80 -3.39 0.05 14.84
CA GLY A 80 -2.37 -0.95 14.50
C GLY A 80 -2.50 -1.56 13.10
N ARG A 81 -3.52 -1.16 12.32
CA ARG A 81 -3.67 -1.61 10.93
C ARG A 81 -2.74 -0.86 10.00
N SER A 82 -2.39 -1.50 8.89
CA SER A 82 -1.64 -0.85 7.81
C SER A 82 -2.59 -0.07 6.91
N ALA A 83 -2.13 1.06 6.42
CA ALA A 83 -2.86 1.94 5.52
C ALA A 83 -1.92 2.51 4.46
N ILE A 84 -2.45 2.94 3.32
CA ILE A 84 -1.69 3.64 2.29
C ILE A 84 -2.05 5.11 2.28
N VAL A 85 -1.05 5.99 2.21
CA VAL A 85 -1.27 7.45 2.13
C VAL A 85 -1.81 7.82 0.75
N THR A 86 -3.00 8.41 0.72
CA THR A 86 -3.74 8.83 -0.49
C THR A 86 -3.86 10.34 -0.62
N GLY A 87 -3.64 11.08 0.47
CA GLY A 87 -3.63 12.54 0.51
C GLY A 87 -2.70 13.04 1.61
N VAL A 88 -2.06 14.19 1.42
CA VAL A 88 -1.24 14.82 2.46
C VAL A 88 -1.68 16.27 2.63
N SER A 89 -2.01 16.65 3.86
CA SER A 89 -2.40 18.00 4.27
C SER A 89 -1.33 18.59 5.19
N ALA A 90 -1.52 19.82 5.69
CA ALA A 90 -0.50 20.48 6.53
C ALA A 90 -0.30 19.82 7.91
N SER A 91 -1.35 19.21 8.50
CA SER A 91 -1.34 18.67 9.86
C SER A 91 -1.66 17.17 9.96
N HIS A 92 -2.18 16.60 8.88
CA HIS A 92 -2.66 15.23 8.80
C HIS A 92 -2.46 14.69 7.39
N CYS A 93 -2.62 13.39 7.22
CA CYS A 93 -2.77 12.78 5.90
C CYS A 93 -4.14 12.12 5.78
N THR A 94 -4.57 11.87 4.55
CA THR A 94 -5.66 10.97 4.23
C THR A 94 -5.05 9.61 3.91
N VAL A 95 -5.60 8.55 4.49
CA VAL A 95 -5.10 7.19 4.29
C VAL A 95 -6.24 6.24 3.98
N ALA A 96 -6.01 5.31 3.05
CA ALA A 96 -6.89 4.18 2.81
C ALA A 96 -6.42 2.98 3.66
N VAL A 97 -7.27 2.55 4.59
CA VAL A 97 -6.99 1.44 5.51
C VAL A 97 -7.04 0.13 4.73
N LEU A 98 -6.01 -0.70 4.88
CA LEU A 98 -5.90 -1.97 4.17
C LEU A 98 -6.34 -3.13 5.07
N GLY A 99 -6.93 -4.15 4.45
CA GLY A 99 -7.15 -5.44 5.10
C GLY A 99 -5.82 -6.19 5.30
N ASP A 100 -5.89 -7.36 5.95
CA ASP A 100 -4.70 -8.07 6.44
C ASP A 100 -3.77 -8.56 5.32
N SER A 101 -4.30 -8.71 4.10
CA SER A 101 -3.51 -9.06 2.93
C SER A 101 -2.72 -7.87 2.34
N LEU A 102 -2.91 -6.66 2.85
CA LEU A 102 -2.36 -5.39 2.33
C LEU A 102 -2.76 -5.09 0.87
N ARG A 103 -3.87 -5.68 0.41
CA ARG A 103 -4.33 -5.58 -0.99
C ARG A 103 -5.66 -4.87 -1.12
N ILE A 104 -6.61 -5.15 -0.23
CA ILE A 104 -7.98 -4.69 -0.33
C ILE A 104 -8.15 -3.50 0.62
N VAL A 105 -8.76 -2.42 0.14
CA VAL A 105 -9.15 -1.29 0.98
C VAL A 105 -10.41 -1.64 1.76
N VAL A 106 -10.38 -1.40 3.08
CA VAL A 106 -11.50 -1.66 4.00
C VAL A 106 -12.11 -0.39 4.58
N GLY A 107 -11.46 0.77 4.41
CA GLY A 107 -11.95 2.05 4.92
C GLY A 107 -10.98 3.19 4.63
N GLU A 108 -11.31 4.37 5.14
CA GLU A 108 -10.51 5.60 5.00
C GLU A 108 -10.50 6.35 6.33
N CYS A 109 -9.37 6.97 6.67
CA CYS A 109 -9.27 7.86 7.83
C CYS A 109 -8.23 8.98 7.64
N TRP A 110 -8.16 9.90 8.62
CA TRP A 110 -7.31 11.10 8.58
C TRP A 110 -6.38 11.21 9.81
N PRO A 111 -5.34 10.37 9.91
CA PRO A 111 -4.43 10.40 11.05
C PRO A 111 -3.55 11.67 11.05
N ASN A 112 -3.28 12.18 12.24
CA ASN A 112 -2.22 13.17 12.44
C ASN A 112 -0.85 12.49 12.25
N PHE A 113 0.17 13.25 11.82
CA PHE A 113 1.51 12.70 11.58
C PHE A 113 2.17 12.07 12.81
N GLY A 114 1.81 12.52 14.01
CA GLY A 114 2.30 11.95 15.27
C GLY A 114 1.59 10.66 15.71
N ASP A 115 0.60 10.17 14.97
CA ASP A 115 -0.14 8.93 15.27
C ASP A 115 -0.11 7.93 14.11
N LEU A 116 0.99 7.92 13.36
CA LEU A 116 1.29 6.90 12.37
C LEU A 116 2.82 6.68 12.33
N SER A 117 3.23 5.53 11.80
CA SER A 117 4.63 5.26 11.46
C SER A 117 4.73 4.80 10.01
N ILE A 118 5.73 5.30 9.26
CA ILE A 118 5.98 4.85 7.89
C ILE A 118 6.65 3.47 7.95
N GLU A 119 6.02 2.47 7.35
CA GLU A 119 6.57 1.11 7.23
C GLU A 119 7.38 0.95 5.96
N ASN A 120 6.92 1.54 4.85
CA ASN A 120 7.53 1.36 3.54
C ASN A 120 7.24 2.54 2.59
N CYS A 121 8.24 2.96 1.82
CA CYS A 121 8.19 4.06 0.84
C CYS A 121 8.17 3.58 -0.63
N LEU A 122 8.10 2.26 -0.87
CA LEU A 122 8.14 1.64 -2.19
C LEU A 122 7.06 2.15 -3.14
N GLY A 123 5.93 2.57 -2.59
CA GLY A 123 4.80 3.08 -3.35
C GLY A 123 4.94 4.54 -3.76
N ARG A 124 5.93 5.31 -3.31
CA ARG A 124 6.05 6.73 -3.68
C ARG A 124 6.29 6.92 -5.19
N LEU A 125 5.79 8.02 -5.73
CA LEU A 125 6.12 8.45 -7.09
C LEU A 125 7.64 8.64 -7.25
N GLY A 126 8.19 8.10 -8.34
CA GLY A 126 9.63 8.15 -8.60
C GLY A 126 10.44 7.02 -7.94
N SER A 127 9.84 6.23 -7.04
CA SER A 127 10.51 5.09 -6.43
C SER A 127 10.96 4.08 -7.49
N LYS A 128 12.22 3.66 -7.38
CA LYS A 128 12.83 2.61 -8.22
C LYS A 128 12.52 1.25 -7.63
N VAL A 129 11.88 0.40 -8.43
CA VAL A 129 11.35 -0.88 -7.97
C VAL A 129 11.77 -2.02 -8.87
N LEU A 130 11.99 -3.19 -8.26
CA LEU A 130 12.17 -4.47 -8.94
C LEU A 130 10.88 -5.27 -8.82
N ILE A 131 10.38 -5.78 -9.94
CA ILE A 131 9.19 -6.64 -9.97
C ILE A 131 9.61 -8.09 -9.71
N SER A 132 8.94 -8.77 -8.79
CA SER A 132 9.22 -10.18 -8.44
C SER A 132 7.99 -10.91 -7.90
N GLY A 133 8.06 -12.24 -7.83
CA GLY A 133 7.04 -13.07 -7.16
C GLY A 133 5.75 -13.31 -7.96
N LEU A 134 5.67 -12.88 -9.22
CA LEU A 134 4.52 -13.17 -10.07
C LEU A 134 4.57 -14.64 -10.54
N THR A 135 3.47 -15.37 -10.38
CA THR A 135 3.35 -16.78 -10.79
C THR A 135 2.42 -16.99 -12.00
N GLY A 136 1.65 -15.97 -12.38
CA GLY A 136 0.71 -16.07 -13.49
C GLY A 136 1.41 -16.09 -14.84
N SER A 137 1.03 -17.01 -15.73
CA SER A 137 1.67 -17.17 -17.05
C SER A 137 1.70 -15.89 -17.90
N ARG A 138 0.69 -15.03 -17.75
CA ARG A 138 0.58 -13.74 -18.45
C ARG A 138 1.36 -12.59 -17.82
N THR A 139 1.75 -12.70 -16.55
CA THR A 139 2.41 -11.63 -15.79
C THR A 139 3.84 -11.98 -15.37
N GLN A 140 4.19 -13.26 -15.30
CA GLN A 140 5.53 -13.73 -14.91
C GLN A 140 6.67 -13.18 -15.77
N TRP A 141 6.39 -12.76 -17.01
CA TRP A 141 7.40 -12.16 -17.89
C TRP A 141 7.97 -10.85 -17.34
N SER A 142 7.27 -10.16 -16.43
CA SER A 142 7.78 -8.93 -15.81
C SER A 142 8.62 -9.19 -14.56
N ASN A 143 8.75 -10.43 -14.08
CA ASN A 143 9.67 -10.74 -12.99
C ASN A 143 11.11 -10.42 -13.40
N GLY A 144 11.88 -9.83 -12.50
CA GLY A 144 13.26 -9.40 -12.73
C GLY A 144 13.38 -8.08 -13.49
N LEU A 145 12.28 -7.52 -14.01
CA LEU A 145 12.31 -6.21 -14.64
C LEU A 145 12.30 -5.10 -13.59
N ARG A 146 13.08 -4.06 -13.87
CA ARG A 146 13.13 -2.81 -13.09
C ARG A 146 12.21 -1.77 -13.69
N GLY A 147 11.71 -0.90 -12.84
CA GLY A 147 10.91 0.24 -13.27
C GLY A 147 10.85 1.34 -12.23
N THR A 148 10.05 2.34 -12.55
CA THR A 148 9.80 3.50 -11.71
C THR A 148 8.31 3.61 -11.45
N VAL A 149 7.91 3.82 -10.19
CA VAL A 149 6.51 4.10 -9.86
C VAL A 149 6.13 5.46 -10.45
N VAL A 150 5.02 5.47 -11.19
CA VAL A 150 4.48 6.65 -11.87
C VAL A 150 2.99 6.78 -11.58
N ALA A 151 2.43 7.96 -11.80
CA ALA A 151 0.98 8.14 -11.73
C ALA A 151 0.31 7.46 -12.93
N HIS A 152 -0.79 6.75 -12.70
CA HIS A 152 -1.58 6.18 -13.80
C HIS A 152 -2.35 7.30 -14.51
N PRO A 153 -2.37 7.37 -15.85
CA PRO A 153 -2.98 8.49 -16.59
C PRO A 153 -4.47 8.72 -16.31
N LYS A 154 -5.20 7.67 -15.94
CA LYS A 154 -6.65 7.75 -15.67
C LYS A 154 -7.02 7.64 -14.19
N GLU A 155 -6.24 6.88 -13.42
CA GLU A 155 -6.60 6.48 -12.05
C GLU A 155 -5.80 7.27 -11.00
N GLY A 156 -4.79 8.05 -11.41
CA GLY A 156 -3.94 8.80 -10.48
C GLY A 156 -2.97 7.91 -9.71
N HIS A 157 -2.73 8.24 -8.44
CA HIS A 157 -1.75 7.58 -7.58
C HIS A 157 -2.09 7.72 -6.09
N PRO A 158 -2.07 6.63 -5.29
CA PRO A 158 -2.07 5.22 -5.71
C PRO A 158 -3.35 4.84 -6.49
N CYS A 159 -3.39 3.66 -7.12
CA CYS A 159 -4.54 3.24 -7.93
C CYS A 159 -5.38 2.20 -7.17
N PHE A 160 -6.70 2.35 -7.20
CA PHE A 160 -7.67 1.45 -6.55
C PHE A 160 -8.54 0.78 -7.60
N ILE A 161 -8.18 -0.42 -8.03
CA ILE A 161 -8.82 -1.08 -9.16
C ILE A 161 -9.91 -2.03 -8.67
N GLN A 162 -11.15 -1.80 -9.12
CA GLN A 162 -12.24 -2.76 -8.95
C GLN A 162 -12.16 -3.83 -10.05
N LYS A 163 -12.17 -5.10 -9.66
CA LYS A 163 -12.14 -6.21 -10.62
C LYS A 163 -13.55 -6.40 -11.21
N PRO A 164 -13.71 -6.39 -12.55
CA PRO A 164 -15.01 -6.65 -13.17
C PRO A 164 -15.56 -8.02 -12.77
N GLY A 165 -16.82 -8.07 -12.36
CA GLY A 165 -17.50 -9.32 -11.97
C GLY A 165 -17.02 -9.91 -10.65
N ALA A 166 -16.25 -9.17 -9.85
CA ALA A 166 -15.94 -9.58 -8.50
C ALA A 166 -17.19 -9.42 -7.61
N ALA A 167 -17.29 -10.21 -6.54
CA ALA A 167 -18.43 -10.16 -5.63
C ALA A 167 -18.58 -8.75 -5.05
N ALA A 168 -19.79 -8.35 -4.70
CA ALA A 168 -20.06 -7.03 -4.10
C ALA A 168 -19.16 -6.76 -2.86
N ASP A 169 -18.74 -7.83 -2.17
CA ASP A 169 -17.91 -7.75 -0.97
C ASP A 169 -16.40 -7.68 -1.25
N SER A 170 -15.97 -7.79 -2.51
CA SER A 170 -14.56 -7.65 -2.88
C SER A 170 -14.25 -6.18 -3.16
N GLY A 171 -13.86 -5.47 -2.10
CA GLY A 171 -13.43 -4.07 -2.18
C GLY A 171 -12.31 -3.83 -3.21
N PRO A 172 -12.00 -2.56 -3.50
CA PRO A 172 -11.01 -2.21 -4.52
C PRO A 172 -9.60 -2.67 -4.13
N VAL A 173 -8.81 -3.08 -5.13
CA VAL A 173 -7.45 -3.58 -4.95
C VAL A 173 -6.44 -2.46 -5.14
N LEU A 174 -5.58 -2.26 -4.13
CA LEU A 174 -4.45 -1.35 -4.18
C LEU A 174 -3.41 -1.83 -5.21
N THR A 175 -3.11 -0.96 -6.16
CA THR A 175 -2.10 -1.17 -7.20
C THR A 175 -1.32 0.11 -7.47
N PHE A 176 -0.12 -0.07 -8.04
CA PHE A 176 0.78 0.99 -8.44
C PHE A 176 1.08 0.85 -9.93
N CYS A 177 1.10 1.97 -10.65
CA CYS A 177 1.57 1.98 -12.03
C CYS A 177 3.10 2.06 -12.05
N VAL A 178 3.73 1.10 -12.71
CA VAL A 178 5.18 1.01 -12.84
C VAL A 178 5.54 1.18 -14.31
N LYS A 179 6.32 2.22 -14.62
CA LYS A 179 6.95 2.40 -15.93
C LYS A 179 8.22 1.56 -15.97
N LEU A 180 8.27 0.57 -16.86
CA LEU A 180 9.41 -0.32 -17.02
C LEU A 180 10.56 0.40 -17.72
N ASP A 181 11.79 0.22 -17.21
CA ASP A 181 12.97 0.89 -17.76
C ASP A 181 13.38 0.30 -19.12
N ARG A 182 13.26 -1.03 -19.29
CA ARG A 182 13.59 -1.76 -20.52
C ARG A 182 12.54 -2.84 -20.81
N PRO A 183 11.32 -2.46 -21.23
CA PRO A 183 10.29 -3.44 -21.56
C PRO A 183 10.68 -4.26 -22.81
N PRO A 184 10.34 -5.57 -22.89
CA PRO A 184 10.49 -6.34 -24.13
C PRO A 184 9.71 -5.70 -25.28
N SER A 185 10.21 -5.78 -26.52
CA SER A 185 9.73 -5.05 -27.72
C SER A 185 8.28 -5.27 -28.14
N LYS A 186 7.52 -6.13 -27.46
CA LYS A 186 6.09 -6.41 -27.71
C LYS A 186 5.23 -6.33 -26.45
N ARG A 187 5.77 -5.77 -25.38
CA ARG A 187 5.10 -5.66 -24.08
C ARG A 187 4.81 -4.19 -23.78
N PRO A 188 3.75 -3.92 -22.99
CA PRO A 188 3.48 -2.55 -22.58
C PRO A 188 4.65 -2.02 -21.74
N GLY A 189 4.99 -0.75 -21.94
CA GLY A 189 6.03 -0.06 -21.17
C GLY A 189 5.58 0.33 -19.75
N GLN A 190 4.31 0.14 -19.42
CA GLN A 190 3.74 0.38 -18.10
C GLN A 190 2.90 -0.83 -17.67
N VAL A 191 2.95 -1.14 -16.37
CA VAL A 191 2.21 -2.25 -15.78
C VAL A 191 1.62 -1.84 -14.43
N LEU A 192 0.42 -2.34 -14.11
CA LEU A 192 -0.17 -2.20 -12.77
C LEU A 192 0.30 -3.35 -11.89
N MET A 193 0.84 -3.03 -10.71
CA MET A 193 1.44 -3.99 -9.80
C MET A 193 0.94 -3.78 -8.38
N GLU A 194 0.60 -4.88 -7.70
CA GLU A 194 0.33 -4.86 -6.25
C GLU A 194 1.64 -4.68 -5.47
N LEU A 195 1.57 -4.05 -4.30
CA LEU A 195 2.76 -3.72 -3.48
C LEU A 195 3.63 -4.95 -3.16
N ARG A 196 3.02 -6.12 -2.91
CA ARG A 196 3.74 -7.37 -2.58
C ARG A 196 4.66 -7.90 -3.68
N PHE A 197 4.46 -7.47 -4.93
CA PHE A 197 5.29 -7.84 -6.07
C PHE A 197 6.42 -6.84 -6.33
N LEU A 198 6.48 -5.75 -5.56
CA LEU A 198 7.51 -4.74 -5.65
C LEU A 198 8.57 -4.98 -4.57
N ARG A 199 9.82 -4.76 -4.92
CA ARG A 199 10.98 -4.79 -4.04
C ARG A 199 11.83 -3.55 -4.28
N ASP A 200 12.58 -3.15 -3.27
CA ASP A 200 13.56 -2.09 -3.42
C ASP A 200 14.63 -2.55 -4.41
N ASP A 201 14.91 -1.73 -5.41
CA ASP A 201 15.95 -2.08 -6.39
C ASP A 201 17.34 -2.24 -5.74
N ASN A 202 17.52 -1.61 -4.58
CA ASN A 202 18.77 -1.59 -3.81
C ASN A 202 18.90 -2.74 -2.81
N SER A 203 17.84 -3.52 -2.51
CA SER A 203 17.89 -4.52 -1.43
C SER A 203 18.78 -5.73 -1.73
N ASN A 204 19.13 -5.96 -2.99
CA ASN A 204 19.88 -7.16 -3.41
C ASN A 204 21.36 -7.17 -3.03
N ASN A 205 21.94 -6.07 -2.55
CA ASN A 205 23.37 -6.06 -2.22
C ASN A 205 23.72 -6.59 -0.83
N ASN A 206 22.79 -6.70 0.12
CA ASN A 206 23.14 -7.02 1.51
C ASN A 206 23.00 -8.50 1.91
N ASN A 207 22.27 -9.33 1.15
CA ASN A 207 21.99 -10.71 1.58
C ASN A 207 23.01 -11.77 1.11
N ASN A 208 23.93 -11.46 0.21
CA ASN A 208 24.89 -12.46 -0.30
C ASN A 208 26.15 -12.66 0.58
N ASN A 209 26.38 -11.85 1.61
CA ASN A 209 27.58 -11.95 2.44
C ASN A 209 27.50 -12.96 3.60
N ASN A 210 26.32 -13.48 3.95
CA ASN A 210 26.18 -14.34 5.15
C ASN A 210 26.25 -15.86 4.88
N ASN A 211 26.33 -16.31 3.63
CA ASN A 211 26.34 -17.75 3.31
C ASN A 211 27.73 -18.37 3.09
N ASN A 212 28.82 -17.60 3.16
CA ASN A 212 30.18 -18.11 2.90
C ASN A 212 30.99 -18.51 4.15
N HIS A 213 30.47 -18.37 5.37
CA HIS A 213 31.25 -18.66 6.59
C HIS A 213 31.08 -20.08 7.17
N ASN A 214 30.15 -20.90 6.67
CA ASN A 214 29.84 -22.22 7.27
C ASN A 214 30.31 -23.44 6.46
N LYS A 215 31.15 -23.29 5.43
CA LYS A 215 31.60 -24.44 4.59
C LYS A 215 33.06 -24.87 4.81
N ALA A 216 33.72 -24.41 5.86
CA ALA A 216 35.15 -24.68 6.10
C ALA A 216 35.44 -25.55 7.34
N GLN A 217 34.45 -26.21 7.97
CA GLN A 217 34.68 -26.95 9.24
C GLN A 217 34.23 -28.42 9.27
N GLU A 218 33.83 -29.05 8.15
CA GLU A 218 33.41 -30.47 8.16
C GLU A 218 34.33 -31.47 7.42
N GLU A 219 35.52 -31.06 6.95
CA GLU A 219 36.40 -31.95 6.19
C GLU A 219 37.63 -32.48 6.95
N GLU A 220 37.58 -32.59 8.28
CA GLU A 220 38.75 -33.05 9.08
C GLU A 220 38.48 -34.16 10.12
N VAL A 221 37.48 -35.03 9.92
CA VAL A 221 37.19 -36.12 10.90
C VAL A 221 37.22 -37.55 10.32
N ASN A 222 37.52 -37.76 9.04
CA ASN A 222 37.44 -39.13 8.46
C ASN A 222 38.76 -39.69 7.91
N ALA A 223 39.80 -39.69 8.75
CA ALA A 223 41.02 -40.43 8.48
C ALA A 223 41.59 -41.05 9.77
N GLY A 224 41.08 -42.23 10.17
CA GLY A 224 41.72 -43.00 11.23
C GLY A 224 40.90 -44.18 11.74
N GLY A 225 41.04 -45.35 11.11
CA GLY A 225 40.41 -46.57 11.62
C GLY A 225 40.62 -47.82 10.77
N LYS A 226 41.88 -48.25 10.61
CA LYS A 226 42.21 -49.64 10.24
C LYS A 226 43.33 -50.14 11.16
N SER A 227 42.99 -51.05 12.05
CA SER A 227 43.86 -52.12 12.58
C SER A 227 42.97 -53.14 13.30
#